data_AF-A0A1B6YSQ7-F1
#
_entry.id   AF-A0A1B6YSQ7-F1
#
_cell.length_a   1.000
_cell.length_b   1.000
_cell.length_c   1.000
_cell.angle_alpha   90.00
_cell.angle_beta   90.00
_cell.angle_gamma   90.00
#
_symmetry.space_group_name_H-M   'P 1'
#
loop_
_entity.id
_entity.type
_entity.pdbx_description
1 polymer ?
#
loop_
_entity_poly.entity_id
_entity_poly.type
_entity_poly.pdbx_seq_one_letter_code
_entity_poly.pdbx_strand_id
1 'polypeptide(L)'
;MQKILPAALGLVALAACEVPAQDPVVTAYNGDSVNIIQPAFTSATDAQLLALANSICQRGSKKFAERVSQRALPDLQGTEYLFLCLNRP
;
A
#
# COMPACT_ATOMS: atom_id res chain seq x y z
N MET A 1 -42.42 -23.74 30.14
CA MET A 1 -41.69 -22.48 30.42
C MET A 1 -40.72 -22.21 29.27
N GLN A 2 -40.74 -20.95 28.84
CA GLN A 2 -40.12 -20.31 27.66
C GLN A 2 -38.85 -20.94 27.07
N LYS A 3 -38.90 -21.23 25.76
CA LYS A 3 -37.73 -21.43 24.88
C LYS A 3 -37.19 -20.04 24.50
N ILE A 4 -36.00 -19.70 24.99
CA ILE A 4 -35.23 -18.47 24.71
C ILE A 4 -33.81 -19.01 24.49
N LEU A 5 -33.03 -18.80 23.42
CA LEU A 5 -32.93 -17.75 22.42
C LEU A 5 -31.98 -18.28 21.32
N PRO A 6 -32.37 -18.54 20.05
CA PRO A 6 -31.40 -18.87 18.99
C PRO A 6 -30.80 -17.62 18.33
N ALA A 7 -31.15 -16.41 18.79
CA ALA A 7 -30.82 -15.15 18.12
C ALA A 7 -29.38 -14.64 18.32
N ALA A 8 -28.60 -15.24 19.23
CA ALA A 8 -27.25 -14.76 19.56
C ALA A 8 -26.17 -15.16 18.53
N LEU A 9 -26.38 -16.20 17.73
CA LEU A 9 -25.39 -16.65 16.74
C LEU A 9 -25.36 -15.80 15.45
N GLY A 10 -26.42 -15.05 15.15
CA GLY A 10 -26.52 -14.29 13.90
C GLY A 10 -25.65 -13.03 13.83
N LEU A 11 -25.29 -12.44 14.98
CA LEU A 11 -24.60 -11.15 15.03
C LEU A 11 -23.08 -11.25 14.78
N VAL A 12 -22.48 -12.42 14.98
CA VAL A 12 -21.03 -12.62 14.76
C VAL A 12 -20.71 -12.70 13.26
N ALA A 13 -21.67 -13.12 12.43
CA ALA A 13 -21.48 -13.26 10.99
C ALA A 13 -21.37 -11.91 10.24
N LEU A 14 -21.88 -10.80 10.80
CA LEU A 14 -21.81 -9.49 10.17
C LEU A 14 -20.47 -8.76 10.42
N ALA A 15 -19.66 -9.19 11.40
CA ALA A 15 -18.36 -8.59 11.68
C ALA A 15 -17.23 -9.14 10.80
N ALA A 16 -17.49 -10.16 9.98
CA ALA A 16 -16.50 -10.79 9.11
C ALA A 16 -16.36 -10.11 7.72
N CYS A 17 -16.83 -8.88 7.57
CA CYS A 17 -16.59 -8.12 6.34
C CYS A 17 -15.13 -7.64 6.32
N GLU A 18 -14.22 -8.51 5.88
CA GLU A 18 -12.84 -8.12 5.58
C GLU A 18 -12.86 -7.15 4.39
N VAL A 19 -12.39 -5.92 4.61
CA VAL A 19 -12.10 -5.01 3.50
C VAL A 19 -10.78 -5.51 2.90
N PRO A 20 -10.76 -5.96 1.64
CA PRO A 20 -9.53 -6.45 1.04
C PRO A 20 -8.48 -5.33 1.07
N ALA A 21 -7.31 -5.64 1.62
CA ALA A 21 -6.18 -4.73 1.63
C ALA A 21 -5.85 -4.34 0.18
N GLN A 22 -5.73 -3.05 -0.08
CA GLN A 22 -5.38 -2.56 -1.41
C GLN A 22 -3.87 -2.56 -1.59
N ASP A 23 -3.36 -3.03 -2.72
CA ASP A 23 -1.93 -2.92 -2.98
C ASP A 23 -1.52 -1.46 -3.22
N PRO A 24 -0.30 -1.05 -2.82
CA PRO A 24 0.26 0.23 -3.22
C PRO A 24 0.39 0.32 -4.74
N VAL A 25 0.12 1.50 -5.30
CA VAL A 25 0.01 1.73 -6.74
C VAL A 25 1.17 2.59 -7.23
N VAL A 26 1.86 2.13 -8.27
CA VAL A 26 2.85 2.95 -8.99
C VAL A 26 2.11 3.97 -9.86
N THR A 27 2.23 5.25 -9.56
CA THR A 27 1.49 6.32 -10.27
C THR A 27 2.31 7.02 -11.34
N ALA A 28 3.63 7.06 -11.17
CA ALA A 28 4.53 7.65 -12.16
C ALA A 28 5.89 6.96 -12.15
N TYR A 29 6.49 6.86 -13.33
CA TYR A 29 7.88 6.44 -13.53
C TYR A 29 8.46 7.18 -14.74
N ASN A 30 9.66 7.76 -14.60
CA ASN A 30 10.28 8.58 -15.65
C ASN A 30 11.71 8.13 -16.04
N GLY A 31 12.20 7.00 -15.53
CA GLY A 31 13.59 6.58 -15.73
C GLY A 31 14.47 6.76 -14.49
N ASP A 32 14.34 7.91 -13.83
CA ASP A 32 15.19 8.34 -12.71
C ASP A 32 14.46 8.39 -11.37
N SER A 33 13.13 8.32 -11.37
CA SER A 33 12.32 8.27 -10.16
C SER A 33 11.03 7.47 -10.36
N VAL A 34 10.46 7.00 -9.26
CA VAL A 34 9.16 6.32 -9.20
C VAL A 34 8.32 6.90 -8.06
N ASN A 35 7.04 7.16 -8.34
CA ASN A 35 6.04 7.56 -7.37
C ASN A 35 5.15 6.35 -7.04
N ILE A 36 4.93 6.13 -5.74
CA ILE A 36 4.07 5.06 -5.24
C ILE A 36 3.06 5.66 -4.28
N ILE A 37 1.77 5.47 -4.54
CA ILE A 37 0.68 5.82 -3.62
C ILE A 37 0.29 4.60 -2.80
N GLN A 38 0.29 4.77 -1.48
CA GLN A 38 -0.30 3.85 -0.53
C GLN A 38 -1.64 4.42 -0.03
N PRO A 39 -2.79 3.83 -0.40
CA PRO A 39 -4.09 4.19 0.17
C PRO A 39 -4.13 4.04 1.71
N ALA A 40 -5.01 4.78 2.40
CA ALA A 40 -5.12 4.77 3.85
C ALA A 40 -5.63 3.43 4.41
N PHE A 41 -6.33 2.66 3.59
CA PHE A 41 -6.86 1.32 3.94
C PHE A 41 -5.88 0.19 3.59
N THR A 42 -4.61 0.52 3.35
CA THR A 42 -3.55 -0.48 3.17
C THR A 42 -2.36 -0.25 4.09
N SER A 43 -1.74 -1.35 4.47
CA SER A 43 -0.61 -1.41 5.40
C SER A 43 0.61 -2.02 4.71
N ALA A 44 0.99 -1.52 3.54
CA ALA A 44 2.30 -1.82 2.98
C ALA A 44 3.37 -1.28 3.95
N THR A 45 4.31 -2.14 4.31
CA THR A 45 5.49 -1.77 5.09
C THR A 45 6.47 -0.99 4.23
N ASP A 46 7.33 -0.20 4.87
CA ASP A 46 8.44 0.47 4.20
C ASP A 46 9.29 -0.48 3.36
N ALA A 47 9.52 -1.71 3.84
CA ALA A 47 10.26 -2.74 3.13
C ALA A 47 9.54 -3.21 1.86
N GLN A 48 8.21 -3.35 1.90
CA GLN A 48 7.41 -3.71 0.73
C GLN A 48 7.39 -2.58 -0.31
N LEU A 49 7.24 -1.33 0.13
CA LEU A 49 7.31 -0.17 -0.75
C LEU A 49 8.68 -0.06 -1.43
N LEU A 50 9.76 -0.23 -0.64
CA LEU A 50 11.13 -0.22 -1.15
C LEU A 50 11.38 -1.39 -2.12
N ALA A 51 10.86 -2.59 -1.83
CA ALA A 51 10.97 -3.73 -2.73
C ALA A 51 10.24 -3.48 -4.06
N LEU A 52 9.03 -2.90 -4.00
CA LEU A 52 8.28 -2.50 -5.19
C LEU A 52 9.06 -1.47 -6.01
N ALA A 53 9.55 -0.40 -5.36
CA ALA A 53 10.35 0.64 -6.00
C ALA A 53 11.62 0.08 -6.66
N ASN A 54 12.37 -0.78 -5.95
CA ASN A 54 13.53 -1.47 -6.49
C ASN A 54 13.18 -2.28 -7.74
N SER A 55 12.07 -3.01 -7.71
CA SER A 55 11.65 -3.82 -8.86
C SER A 55 11.34 -2.98 -10.10
N ILE A 56 10.81 -1.76 -9.94
CA ILE A 56 10.53 -0.83 -11.03
C ILE A 56 11.84 -0.22 -11.55
N CYS A 57 12.68 0.29 -10.66
CA CYS A 57 13.96 0.90 -11.04
C CYS A 57 14.88 -0.11 -11.77
N GLN A 58 14.87 -1.38 -11.36
CA GLN A 58 15.67 -2.44 -11.99
C GLN A 58 15.20 -2.80 -13.40
N ARG A 59 13.89 -2.81 -13.66
CA ARG A 59 13.35 -2.92 -15.03
C ARG A 59 13.82 -1.75 -15.91
N GLY A 60 14.06 -0.60 -15.29
CA GLY A 60 14.63 0.60 -15.88
C GLY A 60 16.15 0.65 -16.00
N SER A 61 16.86 -0.46 -15.80
CA SER A 61 18.33 -0.54 -15.83
C SER A 61 19.06 0.24 -14.71
N LYS A 62 18.37 0.63 -13.63
CA LYS A 62 18.98 1.21 -12.42
C LYS A 62 19.19 0.09 -11.39
N LYS A 63 20.11 0.28 -10.42
CA LYS A 63 20.47 -0.80 -9.48
C LYS A 63 19.57 -0.86 -8.26
N PHE A 64 19.17 0.28 -7.73
CA PHE A 64 18.37 0.36 -6.50
C PHE A 64 17.50 1.63 -6.48
N ALA A 65 16.52 1.61 -5.58
CA ALA A 65 15.64 2.71 -5.27
C ALA A 65 15.97 3.28 -3.88
N GLU A 66 15.86 4.60 -3.72
CA GLU A 66 16.01 5.28 -2.44
C GLU A 66 14.83 6.22 -2.20
N ARG A 67 14.17 6.12 -1.06
CA ARG A 67 13.07 7.02 -0.69
C ARG A 67 13.62 8.40 -0.36
N VAL A 68 13.17 9.42 -1.06
CA VAL A 68 13.61 10.80 -0.85
C VAL A 68 12.52 11.73 -0.34
N SER A 69 11.25 11.36 -0.51
CA SER A 69 10.15 12.11 0.08
C SER A 69 8.91 11.26 0.32
N GLN A 70 8.05 11.76 1.20
CA GLN A 70 6.71 11.28 1.40
C GLN A 70 5.78 12.48 1.59
N ARG A 71 4.54 12.38 1.11
CA ARG A 71 3.50 13.38 1.36
C ARG A 71 2.14 12.73 1.54
N ALA A 72 1.36 13.25 2.48
CA ALA A 72 -0.05 12.90 2.57
C ALA A 72 -0.80 13.44 1.34
N LEU A 73 -1.76 12.66 0.86
CA LEU A 73 -2.69 13.00 -0.20
C LEU A 73 -4.12 12.96 0.38
N PRO A 74 -4.62 14.09 0.93
CA PRO A 74 -5.92 14.13 1.56
C PRO A 74 -7.06 13.72 0.62
N ASP A 75 -6.98 14.18 -0.64
CA ASP A 75 -8.02 13.94 -1.65
C ASP A 75 -8.09 12.48 -2.11
N LEU A 76 -6.97 11.76 -2.03
CA LEU A 76 -6.87 10.35 -2.40
C LEU A 76 -6.88 9.42 -1.20
N GLN A 77 -7.10 9.97 0.01
CA GLN A 77 -7.02 9.25 1.28
C GLN A 77 -5.81 8.31 1.30
N GLY A 78 -4.60 8.85 1.16
CA GLY A 78 -3.38 8.04 1.11
C GLY A 78 -2.10 8.83 1.31
N THR A 79 -0.98 8.14 1.14
CA THR A 79 0.37 8.72 1.20
C THR A 79 1.08 8.43 -0.11
N GLU A 80 1.66 9.45 -0.73
CA GLU A 80 2.58 9.27 -1.85
C GLU A 80 4.02 9.22 -1.34
N TYR A 81 4.78 8.28 -1.89
CA TYR A 81 6.20 8.11 -1.67
C TYR A 81 6.95 8.34 -2.98
N LEU A 82 8.00 9.15 -2.93
CA LEU A 82 8.92 9.35 -4.05
C LEU A 82 10.21 8.59 -3.78
N PHE A 83 10.60 7.77 -4.76
CA PHE A 83 11.88 7.08 -4.77
C PHE A 83 12.72 7.54 -5.97
N LEU A 84 14.02 7.75 -5.76
CA LEU A 84 14.98 7.93 -6.84
C LEU A 84 15.50 6.56 -7.29
N CYS A 85 15.66 6.38 -8.60
CA CYS A 85 16.26 5.21 -9.21
C CYS A 85 17.74 5.47 -9.54
N LEU A 86 18.63 4.77 -8.86
CA LEU A 86 20.04 5.12 -8.78
C LEU A 86 20.94 3.93 -9.18
N ASN A 87 22.18 4.24 -9.62
CA ASN A 87 23.16 3.24 -10.08
C ASN A 87 24.16 2.80 -9.00
N ARG A 88 24.33 3.60 -7.95
CA ARG A 88 25.08 3.25 -6.73
C ARG A 88 24.38 3.84 -5.50
N PRO A 89 24.38 3.12 -4.37
CA PRO A 89 23.97 3.69 -3.09
C PRO A 89 24.82 4.91 -2.71
#